data_AF-A0A6P7TIA2-F1
#
_entry.id   AF-A0A6P7TIA2-F1
#
_cell.length_a   1.000
_cell.length_b   1.000
_cell.length_c   1.000
_cell.angle_alpha   90.00
_cell.angle_beta   90.00
_cell.angle_gamma   90.00
#
_symmetry.space_group_name_H-M   'P 1'
#
loop_
_entity.id
_entity.type
_entity.pdbx_description
1 polymer ?
#
loop_
_entity_poly.entity_id
_entity_poly.type
_entity_poly.pdbx_seq_one_letter_code
_entity_poly.pdbx_strand_id
1 'polypeptide(L)'
;MERYLLNGEVLEQVPLHNFLVIAGDLNARLGPDETKFTFNSKTNRNGEMLKDFLEEFNLYTSNNSFMKPKGQLWIFESPLGDRAQIDYLIFRKKWRNSVKNSRSYSSFSSVGSDHRIVSATVKLSLRSSKKLSLTR
;
A
#
# COMPACT_ATOMS: atom_id res chain seq x y z
N MET A 1 6.50 17.66 16.87
CA MET A 1 6.58 16.20 17.05
C MET A 1 5.82 15.54 15.89
N GLU A 2 5.97 16.03 14.66
CA GLU A 2 7.01 15.67 13.68
C GLU A 2 6.61 14.39 12.92
N ARG A 3 6.10 14.60 11.70
CA ARG A 3 5.30 13.68 10.88
C ARG A 3 6.22 12.70 10.15
N TYR A 4 6.56 11.59 10.80
CA TYR A 4 7.66 10.72 10.33
C TYR A 4 7.29 9.56 9.38
N LEU A 5 6.04 9.43 8.93
CA LEU A 5 5.68 8.29 8.07
C LEU A 5 5.37 8.69 6.64
N LEU A 6 4.55 9.72 6.42
CA LEU A 6 4.13 10.15 5.09
C LEU A 6 3.91 11.67 5.09
N ASN A 7 4.53 12.38 4.13
CA ASN A 7 4.43 13.83 4.03
C ASN A 7 3.18 14.25 3.23
N GLY A 8 2.16 14.76 3.94
CA GLY A 8 0.90 15.23 3.36
C GLY A 8 1.07 16.36 2.34
N GLU A 9 2.05 17.25 2.55
CA GLU A 9 2.31 18.39 1.63
C GLU A 9 2.69 17.91 0.23
N VAL A 10 3.40 16.79 0.12
CA VAL A 10 3.75 16.17 -1.17
C VAL A 10 2.52 15.57 -1.83
N LEU A 11 1.60 15.00 -1.06
CA LEU A 11 0.35 14.44 -1.59
C LEU A 11 -0.60 15.50 -2.14
N GLU A 12 -0.62 16.66 -1.50
CA GLU A 12 -1.43 17.81 -1.92
C GLU A 12 -0.96 18.39 -3.27
N GLN A 13 0.34 18.27 -3.55
CA GLN A 13 0.91 18.67 -4.84
C GLN A 13 0.53 17.72 -5.99
N VAL A 14 0.09 16.49 -5.70
CA VAL A 14 -0.34 15.53 -6.72
C VAL A 14 -1.83 15.71 -7.03
N PRO A 15 -2.23 16.07 -8.26
CA PRO A 15 -3.63 16.33 -8.55
C PRO A 15 -4.53 15.12 -8.26
N LEU A 16 -5.72 15.36 -7.73
CA LEU A 16 -6.66 14.31 -7.31
C LEU A 16 -7.10 13.40 -8.48
N HIS A 17 -6.98 13.88 -9.72
CA HIS A 17 -7.30 13.10 -10.91
C HIS A 17 -6.18 12.16 -11.37
N ASN A 18 -4.97 12.28 -10.84
CA ASN A 18 -3.87 11.37 -11.15
C ASN A 18 -4.09 10.01 -10.48
N PHE A 19 -3.61 8.97 -11.17
CA PHE A 19 -3.36 7.69 -10.54
C PHE A 19 -2.15 7.83 -9.62
N LEU A 20 -2.33 7.50 -8.35
CA LEU A 20 -1.32 7.62 -7.29
C LEU A 20 -1.20 6.29 -6.56
N VAL A 21 0.05 5.87 -6.37
CA VAL A 21 0.44 4.75 -5.51
C VAL A 21 1.54 5.23 -4.58
N ILE A 22 1.39 4.98 -3.28
CA ILE A 22 2.47 5.07 -2.31
C ILE A 22 2.87 3.64 -1.97
N ALA A 23 4.17 3.34 -2.02
CA ALA A 23 4.69 2.01 -1.77
C ALA A 23 5.95 2.09 -0.91
N GLY A 24 6.06 1.23 0.11
CA GLY A 24 7.27 1.12 0.90
C GLY A 24 7.07 0.39 2.23
N ASP A 25 8.19 0.17 2.91
CA ASP A 25 8.24 -0.23 4.31
C ASP A 25 7.90 0.99 5.19
N LEU A 26 6.78 0.92 5.89
CA LEU A 26 6.33 1.99 6.78
C LEU A 26 6.59 1.65 8.25
N ASN A 27 7.11 0.46 8.55
CA ASN A 27 7.22 -0.07 9.91
C ASN A 27 5.90 0.04 10.70
N ALA A 28 4.78 0.08 9.99
CA ALA A 28 3.43 0.21 10.53
C ALA A 28 2.80 -1.17 10.63
N ARG A 29 2.09 -1.45 11.72
CA ARG A 29 1.30 -2.67 11.87
C ARG A 29 -0.14 -2.24 12.05
N LEU A 30 -1.02 -2.66 11.15
CA LEU A 30 -2.46 -2.49 11.25
C LEU A 30 -3.08 -3.78 11.81
N GLY A 31 -3.82 -3.69 12.91
CA GLY A 31 -4.50 -4.83 13.54
C GLY A 31 -5.89 -5.10 12.95
N PRO A 32 -6.59 -6.15 13.45
CA PRO A 32 -7.91 -6.55 12.97
C PRO A 32 -8.99 -5.47 13.14
N ASP A 33 -8.83 -4.58 14.12
CA ASP A 33 -9.75 -3.46 14.36
C ASP A 33 -9.70 -2.41 13.24
N GLU A 34 -8.56 -2.31 12.55
CA GLU A 34 -8.35 -1.31 11.48
C GLU A 34 -8.54 -1.88 10.09
N THR A 35 -8.23 -3.17 9.90
CA THR A 35 -8.38 -3.79 8.60
C THR A 35 -8.62 -5.30 8.68
N LYS A 36 -9.51 -5.79 7.80
CA LYS A 36 -10.01 -7.17 7.85
C LYS A 36 -8.95 -8.20 7.46
N PHE A 37 -8.09 -7.88 6.50
CA PHE A 37 -7.11 -8.83 5.95
C PHE A 37 -5.70 -8.44 6.37
N THR A 38 -5.43 -8.49 7.67
CA THR A 38 -4.10 -8.25 8.23
C THR A 38 -3.43 -9.54 8.70
N PHE A 39 -2.10 -9.57 8.68
CA PHE A 39 -1.32 -10.56 9.41
C PHE A 39 -1.14 -10.21 10.89
N ASN A 40 -1.09 -8.91 11.19
CA ASN A 40 -0.70 -8.43 12.51
C ASN A 40 -1.85 -8.62 13.50
N SER A 41 -1.52 -8.99 14.75
CA SER A 41 -2.51 -9.18 15.81
C SER A 41 -3.00 -7.88 16.43
N LYS A 42 -2.22 -6.80 16.34
CA LYS A 42 -2.54 -5.50 16.95
C LYS A 42 -1.98 -4.35 16.11
N THR A 43 -2.63 -3.19 16.24
CA THR A 43 -2.11 -1.94 15.68
C THR A 43 -0.94 -1.45 16.54
N ASN A 44 0.15 -0.99 15.92
CA ASN A 44 1.24 -0.32 16.63
C ASN A 44 1.13 1.21 16.46
N ARG A 45 1.99 1.98 17.15
CA ARG A 45 2.00 3.45 17.05
C ARG A 45 2.09 3.96 15.60
N ASN A 46 2.93 3.33 14.78
CA ASN A 46 3.05 3.68 13.36
C ASN A 46 1.80 3.31 12.56
N GLY A 47 1.08 2.27 12.97
CA GLY A 47 -0.20 1.85 12.44
C GLY A 47 -1.31 2.86 12.72
N GLU A 48 -1.36 3.43 13.92
CA GLU A 48 -2.32 4.51 14.24
C GLU A 48 -2.05 5.75 13.37
N MET A 49 -0.79 6.16 13.25
CA MET A 49 -0.40 7.27 12.38
C MET A 49 -0.72 6.98 10.90
N LEU A 50 -0.52 5.74 10.45
CA LEU A 50 -0.88 5.32 9.10
C LEU A 50 -2.40 5.37 8.90
N LYS A 51 -3.18 4.90 9.87
CA LYS A 51 -4.64 4.96 9.83
C LYS A 51 -5.13 6.40 9.66
N ASP A 52 -4.66 7.31 10.51
CA ASP A 52 -5.02 8.74 10.44
C ASP A 52 -4.68 9.32 9.07
N PHE A 53 -3.50 9.01 8.55
CA PHE A 53 -3.07 9.45 7.22
C PHE A 53 -3.93 8.88 6.08
N LEU A 54 -4.32 7.60 6.16
CA LEU A 54 -5.18 6.98 5.16
C LEU A 54 -6.58 7.60 5.17
N GLU A 55 -7.09 7.96 6.35
CA GLU A 55 -8.37 8.64 6.50
C GLU A 55 -8.32 10.08 5.95
N GLU A 56 -7.34 10.87 6.40
CA GLU A 56 -7.14 12.27 6.01
C GLU A 56 -7.05 12.45 4.49
N PHE A 57 -6.25 11.62 3.82
CA PHE A 57 -6.00 11.74 2.36
C PHE A 57 -6.90 10.86 1.49
N ASN A 58 -7.93 10.24 2.08
CA ASN A 58 -8.87 9.34 1.40
C ASN A 58 -8.15 8.21 0.61
N LEU A 59 -7.22 7.54 1.29
CA LEU A 59 -6.39 6.46 0.78
C LEU A 59 -6.82 5.11 1.40
N TYR A 60 -6.26 4.01 0.88
CA TYR A 60 -6.43 2.69 1.47
C TYR A 60 -5.24 1.77 1.15
N THR A 61 -4.98 0.79 2.00
CA THR A 61 -3.97 -0.25 1.76
C THR A 61 -4.56 -1.38 0.91
N SER A 62 -3.98 -1.61 -0.27
CA SER A 62 -4.48 -2.65 -1.18
C SER A 62 -4.19 -4.05 -0.67
N ASN A 63 -3.02 -4.29 -0.07
CA ASN A 63 -2.60 -5.59 0.46
C ASN A 63 -3.37 -6.02 1.72
N ASN A 64 -4.20 -5.14 2.30
CA ASN A 64 -5.20 -5.50 3.30
C ASN A 64 -6.65 -5.49 2.78
N SER A 65 -6.85 -5.30 1.48
CA SER A 65 -8.18 -5.22 0.85
C SER A 65 -8.58 -6.50 0.11
N PHE A 66 -7.68 -7.47 -0.02
CA PHE A 66 -7.94 -8.76 -0.66
C PHE A 66 -7.73 -9.88 0.35
N MET A 67 -8.71 -10.78 0.44
CA MET A 67 -8.56 -11.99 1.25
C MET A 67 -7.48 -12.89 0.64
N LYS A 68 -6.51 -13.31 1.47
CA LYS A 68 -5.41 -14.21 1.11
C LYS A 68 -5.19 -15.26 2.20
N PRO A 69 -4.57 -16.41 1.85
CA PRO A 69 -4.09 -17.35 2.86
C PRO A 69 -3.12 -16.67 3.82
N LYS A 70 -3.15 -17.04 5.11
CA LYS A 70 -2.30 -16.44 6.16
C LYS A 70 -0.81 -16.41 5.80
N GLY A 71 -0.33 -17.46 5.12
CA GLY A 71 1.06 -17.55 4.66
C GLY A 71 1.46 -16.54 3.58
N GLN A 72 0.51 -15.82 2.97
CA GLN A 72 0.75 -14.74 2.00
C GLN A 72 0.53 -13.33 2.58
N LEU A 73 0.11 -13.21 3.85
CA LEU A 73 -0.18 -11.91 4.47
C LEU A 73 1.07 -11.28 5.09
N TRP A 74 2.00 -12.08 5.62
CA TRP A 74 3.26 -11.56 6.17
C TRP A 74 4.26 -11.25 5.06
N ILE A 75 5.09 -10.24 5.34
CA ILE A 75 6.02 -9.64 4.37
C ILE A 75 7.44 -9.66 4.93
N PHE A 76 7.62 -9.40 6.22
CA PHE A 76 8.91 -9.40 6.90
C PHE A 76 9.03 -10.62 7.83
N GLU A 77 10.24 -11.18 7.93
CA GLU A 77 10.62 -12.19 8.93
C GLU A 77 11.94 -11.79 9.60
N SER A 78 11.92 -11.66 10.93
CA SER A 78 13.12 -11.33 11.70
C SER A 78 14.10 -12.51 11.75
N PRO A 79 15.38 -12.29 12.09
CA PRO A 79 16.34 -13.38 12.31
C PRO A 79 15.91 -14.38 13.39
N LEU A 80 14.99 -13.99 14.29
CA LEU A 80 14.43 -14.85 15.33
C LEU A 80 13.17 -15.61 14.89
N GLY A 81 12.71 -15.40 13.66
CA GLY A 81 11.53 -16.05 13.07
C GLY A 81 10.21 -15.30 13.28
N ASP A 82 10.23 -14.10 13.85
CA ASP A 82 9.03 -13.28 14.03
C ASP A 82 8.60 -12.68 12.70
N ARG A 83 7.32 -12.84 12.36
CA ARG A 83 6.75 -12.34 11.10
C ARG A 83 5.92 -11.10 11.30
N ALA A 84 5.92 -10.20 10.32
CA ALA A 84 5.07 -9.02 10.32
C ALA A 84 4.61 -8.63 8.92
N GLN A 85 3.54 -7.82 8.86
CA GLN A 85 3.12 -7.12 7.66
C GLN A 85 3.34 -5.63 7.88
N ILE A 86 4.41 -5.08 7.28
CA ILE A 86 4.89 -3.71 7.52
C ILE A 86 5.11 -2.91 6.22
N ASP A 87 5.18 -3.58 5.08
CA ASP A 87 5.18 -2.96 3.76
C ASP A 87 3.77 -2.82 3.20
N TYR A 88 3.48 -1.70 2.56
CA TYR A 88 2.15 -1.39 2.07
C TYR A 88 2.16 -0.86 0.64
N LEU A 89 1.14 -1.22 -0.13
CA LEU A 89 0.80 -0.58 -1.39
C LEU A 89 -0.51 0.20 -1.18
N ILE A 90 -0.40 1.51 -1.09
CA ILE A 90 -1.47 2.45 -0.74
C ILE A 90 -1.94 3.19 -1.99
N PHE A 91 -3.26 3.27 -2.17
CA PHE A 91 -3.88 3.90 -3.34
C PHE A 91 -4.96 4.90 -2.91
N ARG A 92 -5.29 5.88 -3.76
CA ARG A 92 -6.48 6.71 -3.54
C ARG A 92 -7.74 5.85 -3.68
N LYS A 93 -8.73 6.01 -2.78
CA LYS A 93 -9.98 5.21 -2.80
C LYS A 93 -10.74 5.33 -4.12
N LYS A 94 -10.65 6.47 -4.82
CA LYS A 94 -11.26 6.64 -6.17
C LYS A 94 -10.76 5.62 -7.21
N TRP A 95 -9.55 5.08 -7.04
CA TRP A 95 -8.96 4.09 -7.93
C TRP A 95 -9.13 2.66 -7.43
N ARG A 96 -9.94 2.44 -6.37
CA ARG A 96 -10.13 1.13 -5.77
C ARG A 96 -10.59 0.07 -6.76
N ASN A 97 -11.50 0.45 -7.67
CA ASN A 97 -11.99 -0.44 -8.71
C ASN A 97 -10.95 -0.75 -9.80
N SER A 98 -9.87 0.03 -9.91
CA SER A 98 -8.75 -0.26 -10.82
C SER A 98 -7.80 -1.30 -10.26
N VAL A 99 -7.67 -1.40 -8.93
CA VAL A 99 -6.84 -2.42 -8.29
C VAL A 99 -7.61 -3.75 -8.28
N LYS A 100 -7.10 -4.75 -8.99
CA LYS A 100 -7.75 -6.06 -9.20
C LYS A 100 -7.27 -7.13 -8.24
N ASN A 101 -6.05 -6.98 -7.73
CA ASN A 101 -5.47 -7.92 -6.79
C ASN A 101 -4.31 -7.23 -6.06
N SER A 102 -3.98 -7.72 -4.86
CA SER A 102 -2.75 -7.39 -4.14
C SER A 102 -2.32 -8.60 -3.32
N ARG A 103 -1.04 -8.99 -3.35
CA ARG A 103 -0.53 -10.17 -2.65
C ARG A 103 0.98 -10.09 -2.40
N SER A 104 1.46 -10.82 -1.41
CA SER A 104 2.89 -11.04 -1.16
C SER A 104 3.36 -12.34 -1.81
N TYR A 105 4.61 -12.37 -2.28
CA TYR A 105 5.21 -13.52 -2.97
C TYR A 105 6.39 -14.09 -2.17
N SER A 106 6.39 -15.42 -1.98
CA SER A 106 7.50 -16.18 -1.37
C SER A 106 8.69 -16.41 -2.30
N SER A 107 8.52 -16.22 -3.61
CA SER A 107 9.37 -16.82 -4.64
C SER A 107 10.75 -16.17 -4.79
N PHE A 108 11.08 -15.19 -3.96
CA PHE A 108 12.36 -14.46 -3.98
C PHE A 108 13.27 -14.83 -2.81
N SER A 109 13.09 -16.02 -2.22
CA SER A 109 13.98 -16.53 -1.15
C SER A 109 15.45 -16.62 -1.56
N SER A 110 15.76 -16.58 -2.87
CA SER A 110 17.13 -16.55 -3.40
C SER A 110 17.83 -15.19 -3.32
N VAL A 111 17.12 -14.10 -2.97
CA VAL A 111 17.69 -12.73 -2.93
C VAL A 111 18.28 -12.39 -1.55
N GLY A 112 18.11 -13.27 -0.54
CA GLY A 112 18.71 -13.10 0.79
C GLY A 112 18.12 -11.96 1.62
N SER A 113 16.96 -11.42 1.24
CA SER A 113 16.24 -10.41 2.02
C SER A 113 15.29 -11.05 3.03
N ASP A 114 15.19 -10.41 4.19
CA ASP A 114 14.18 -10.60 5.23
C ASP A 114 12.78 -10.07 4.84
N HIS A 115 12.67 -9.32 3.74
CA HIS A 115 11.40 -8.86 3.16
C HIS A 115 10.98 -9.67 1.93
N ARG A 116 9.67 -9.85 1.80
CA ARG A 116 9.00 -10.43 0.63
C ARG A 116 8.49 -9.36 -0.31
N ILE A 117 8.40 -9.71 -1.59
CA ILE A 117 7.83 -8.80 -2.58
C ILE A 117 6.31 -8.72 -2.40
N VAL A 118 5.80 -7.49 -2.29
CA VAL A 118 4.37 -7.17 -2.39
C VAL A 118 4.08 -6.67 -3.80
N SER A 119 3.03 -7.18 -4.43
CA SER A 119 2.60 -6.69 -5.74
C SER A 119 1.10 -6.44 -5.80
N ALA A 120 0.71 -5.51 -6.67
CA ALA A 120 -0.68 -5.23 -7.00
C ALA A 120 -0.90 -5.34 -8.51
N THR A 121 -2.05 -5.89 -8.90
CA THR A 121 -2.51 -5.90 -10.29
C THR A 121 -3.45 -4.72 -10.51
N VAL A 122 -3.12 -3.82 -11.44
CA VAL A 122 -3.90 -2.60 -11.70
C VAL A 122 -4.38 -2.60 -13.16
N LYS A 123 -5.66 -2.31 -13.37
CA LYS A 123 -6.26 -2.07 -14.68
C LYS A 123 -6.74 -0.62 -14.78
N LEU A 124 -6.08 0.15 -15.64
CA LEU A 124 -6.42 1.55 -15.92
C LEU A 124 -7.17 1.66 -17.25
N SER A 125 -8.19 2.52 -17.28
CA SER A 125 -8.84 2.98 -18.51
C SER A 125 -8.49 4.44 -18.68
N LEU A 126 -7.54 4.73 -19.56
CA LEU A 126 -7.01 6.08 -19.77
C LEU A 126 -7.63 6.65 -21.04
N ARG A 127 -8.10 7.89 -20.98
CA ARG A 127 -8.51 8.64 -22.15
C ARG A 127 -7.25 9.23 -22.81
N SER A 128 -7.06 8.99 -24.10
CA SER A 128 -6.01 9.68 -24.86
C SER A 128 -6.29 11.18 -24.87
N SER A 129 -5.27 11.98 -24.59
CA SER A 129 -5.30 13.41 -24.89
C SER A 129 -5.47 13.57 -26.40
N LYS A 130 -6.32 14.50 -26.85
CA LYS A 130 -6.34 14.89 -28.26
C LYS A 130 -4.95 15.45 -28.58
N LYS A 131 -4.28 14.93 -29.62
CA LYS A 131 -3.13 15.63 -30.19
C LYS A 131 -3.63 17.01 -30.62
N LEU A 132 -3.00 18.08 -30.12
CA LEU A 132 -3.15 19.39 -30.72
C LEU A 132 -2.72 19.24 -32.18
N SER A 133 -3.67 19.23 -33.10
CA SER A 133 -3.34 19.42 -34.50
C SER A 133 -2.85 20.85 -34.62
N LEU A 134 -1.55 21.02 -34.85
CA LEU A 134 -1.01 22.26 -35.40
C LEU A 134 -1.63 22.41 -36.79
N THR A 135 -2.78 23.06 -36.87
CA THR A 135 -3.26 23.63 -38.12
C THR A 135 -2.28 24.73 -38.51
N ARG A 136 -1.59 24.49 -39.62
CA ARG A 136 -0.80 25.50 -40.34
C ARG A 136 -1.72 26.52 -40.99
#